data_AF-A0A9D6UKC9-F1
#
_entry.id   AF-A0A9D6UKC9-F1
#
_cell.length_a   1.000
_cell.length_b   1.000
_cell.length_c   1.000
_cell.angle_alpha   90.00
_cell.angle_beta   90.00
_cell.angle_gamma   90.00
#
_symmetry.space_group_name_H-M   'P 1'
#
loop_
_entity.id
_entity.type
_entity.pdbx_description
1 polymer ?
#
loop_
_entity_poly.entity_id
_entity_poly.type
_entity_poly.pdbx_seq_one_letter_code
_entity_poly.pdbx_strand_id
1 'polypeptide(L)'
;SIVGSFSAGCVPTGSQDPFGIRRAGAGVVRIVLEKKLDLPLDEAIERAYKLYEPVFLGHLFSGGEAGYQDFPGVKREILEFFAVRLRQVLLDQGIRYDIAEAALFGFNAILDVIKKALALSSMAGEGWFSGVVASADRLSRIAANASREQVMEHDLADKEEKELYGLYLKINWEVGEKIKKEFWAEAALELAKLTDPIEAFFDAVLVMHEGERLKLNRLALLKSLEKLYLSVADFRKIVIGGGKDAKGKN
;
A
#
# COMPACT_ATOMS: atom_id res chain seq x y z
N SER A 1 -20.79 -12.40 -10.61
CA SER A 1 -21.72 -12.14 -9.49
C SER A 1 -21.23 -11.01 -8.58
N ILE A 2 -20.03 -11.10 -7.96
CA ILE A 2 -19.50 -10.03 -7.09
C ILE A 2 -19.50 -8.68 -7.82
N VAL A 3 -18.78 -8.58 -8.95
CA VAL A 3 -18.72 -7.32 -9.73
C VAL A 3 -20.10 -6.80 -10.09
N GLY A 4 -20.97 -7.62 -10.69
CA GLY A 4 -22.33 -7.21 -11.05
C GLY A 4 -23.16 -6.70 -9.86
N SER A 5 -23.00 -7.28 -8.67
CA SER A 5 -23.70 -6.83 -7.46
C SER A 5 -23.26 -5.44 -7.03
N PHE A 6 -21.95 -5.18 -7.02
CA PHE A 6 -21.39 -3.87 -6.66
C PHE A 6 -21.74 -2.82 -7.72
N SER A 7 -21.62 -3.15 -9.02
CA SER A 7 -22.00 -2.25 -10.10
C SER A 7 -23.49 -1.86 -10.09
N ALA A 8 -24.36 -2.73 -9.57
CA ALA A 8 -25.79 -2.46 -9.41
C ALA A 8 -26.14 -1.79 -8.06
N GLY A 9 -25.15 -1.40 -7.26
CA GLY A 9 -25.36 -0.81 -5.92
C GLY A 9 -25.87 -1.79 -4.86
N CYS A 10 -25.96 -3.08 -5.18
CA CYS A 10 -26.36 -4.15 -4.29
C CYS A 10 -25.17 -4.65 -3.46
N VAL A 11 -24.53 -3.75 -2.71
CA VAL A 11 -23.38 -4.05 -1.86
C VAL A 11 -23.86 -4.76 -0.59
N PRO A 12 -23.28 -5.92 -0.21
CA PRO A 12 -23.68 -6.61 1.02
C PRO A 12 -23.33 -5.79 2.26
N THR A 13 -24.24 -5.78 3.24
CA THR A 13 -24.06 -5.08 4.52
C THR A 13 -23.82 -6.08 5.66
N GLY A 14 -23.61 -5.58 6.88
CA GLY A 14 -23.48 -6.43 8.07
C GLY A 14 -24.73 -7.27 8.34
N SER A 15 -25.92 -6.74 8.05
CA SER A 15 -27.21 -7.37 8.32
C SER A 15 -27.84 -8.07 7.12
N GLN A 16 -27.39 -7.81 5.89
CA GLN A 16 -27.98 -8.37 4.67
C GLN A 16 -26.94 -8.80 3.63
N ASP A 17 -27.11 -10.03 3.12
CA ASP A 17 -26.34 -10.60 2.01
C ASP A 17 -27.28 -11.35 1.04
N PRO A 18 -28.19 -10.64 0.34
CA PRO A 18 -29.31 -11.26 -0.40
C PRO A 18 -28.84 -12.19 -1.52
N PHE A 19 -27.67 -11.92 -2.11
CA PHE A 19 -27.10 -12.71 -3.21
C PHE A 19 -25.94 -13.61 -2.77
N GLY A 20 -25.67 -13.73 -1.47
CA GLY A 20 -24.58 -14.56 -0.94
C GLY A 20 -23.18 -14.12 -1.37
N ILE A 21 -23.01 -12.82 -1.65
CA ILE A 21 -21.76 -12.20 -2.11
C ILE A 21 -20.66 -12.37 -1.08
N ARG A 22 -20.97 -12.28 0.23
CA ARG A 22 -19.94 -12.45 1.26
C ARG A 22 -19.34 -13.84 1.24
N ARG A 23 -20.21 -14.85 1.08
CA ARG A 23 -19.82 -16.27 0.95
C ARG A 23 -19.04 -16.50 -0.34
N ALA A 24 -19.47 -15.91 -1.45
CA ALA A 24 -18.72 -15.98 -2.71
C ALA A 24 -17.31 -15.37 -2.58
N GLY A 25 -17.19 -14.19 -1.96
CA GLY A 25 -15.90 -13.54 -1.71
C GLY A 25 -14.98 -14.37 -0.82
N ALA A 26 -15.50 -14.93 0.26
CA ALA A 26 -14.73 -15.85 1.12
C ALA A 26 -14.29 -17.11 0.35
N GLY A 27 -15.15 -17.63 -0.52
CA GLY A 27 -14.81 -18.74 -1.43
C GLY A 27 -13.66 -18.40 -2.38
N VAL A 28 -13.68 -17.21 -2.99
CA VAL A 28 -12.58 -16.75 -3.86
C VAL A 28 -11.27 -16.68 -3.08
N VAL A 29 -11.25 -16.02 -1.91
CA VAL A 29 -10.04 -15.94 -1.07
C VAL A 29 -9.52 -17.33 -0.74
N ARG A 30 -10.40 -18.22 -0.27
CA ARG A 30 -10.04 -19.59 0.11
C ARG A 30 -9.46 -20.38 -1.07
N ILE A 31 -10.10 -20.36 -2.24
CA ILE A 31 -9.65 -21.07 -3.43
C ILE A 31 -8.28 -20.55 -3.87
N VAL A 32 -8.10 -19.23 -3.93
CA VAL A 32 -6.84 -18.61 -4.34
C VAL A 32 -5.70 -19.01 -3.40
N LEU A 33 -5.94 -19.00 -2.08
CA LEU A 33 -4.94 -19.40 -1.08
C LEU A 33 -4.63 -20.90 -1.14
N GLU A 34 -5.65 -21.76 -1.12
CA GLU A 34 -5.46 -23.22 -1.11
C GLU A 34 -4.82 -23.74 -2.40
N LYS A 35 -5.16 -23.15 -3.55
CA LYS A 35 -4.63 -23.55 -4.86
C LYS A 35 -3.42 -22.75 -5.30
N LYS A 36 -2.99 -21.75 -4.52
CA LYS A 36 -1.89 -20.83 -4.84
C LYS A 36 -2.03 -20.25 -6.24
N LEU A 37 -3.23 -19.73 -6.54
CA LEU A 37 -3.51 -19.12 -7.84
C LEU A 37 -2.90 -17.72 -7.89
N ASP A 38 -2.12 -17.46 -8.95
CA ASP A 38 -1.74 -16.11 -9.31
C ASP A 38 -2.95 -15.41 -9.95
N LEU A 39 -3.65 -14.60 -9.16
CA LEU A 39 -4.87 -13.91 -9.56
C LEU A 39 -4.72 -12.41 -9.29
N PRO A 40 -4.32 -11.62 -10.30
CA PRO A 40 -4.39 -10.17 -10.25
C PRO A 40 -5.85 -9.71 -10.18
N LEU A 41 -6.26 -9.16 -9.04
CA LEU A 41 -7.63 -8.74 -8.77
C LEU A 41 -8.07 -7.62 -9.70
N ASP A 42 -7.19 -6.67 -10.00
CA ASP A 42 -7.46 -5.56 -10.92
C ASP A 42 -7.93 -6.06 -12.28
N GLU A 43 -7.18 -7.00 -12.87
CA GLU A 43 -7.51 -7.58 -14.17
C GLU A 43 -8.77 -8.44 -14.10
N ALA A 44 -8.93 -9.24 -13.03
CA ALA A 44 -10.10 -10.07 -12.83
C ALA A 44 -11.38 -9.23 -12.68
N ILE A 45 -11.31 -8.14 -11.93
CA ILE A 45 -12.41 -7.19 -11.71
C ILE A 45 -12.73 -6.47 -13.02
N GLU A 46 -11.71 -5.96 -13.74
CA GLU A 46 -11.89 -5.27 -15.02
C GLU A 46 -12.56 -6.17 -16.06
N ARG A 47 -12.07 -7.40 -16.23
CA ARG A 47 -12.65 -8.38 -17.16
C ARG A 47 -14.10 -8.67 -16.81
N ALA A 48 -14.38 -8.93 -15.53
CA ALA A 48 -15.74 -9.20 -15.08
C ALA A 48 -16.66 -7.97 -15.24
N TYR A 49 -16.15 -6.76 -15.07
CA TYR A 49 -16.90 -5.51 -15.25
C TYR A 49 -17.31 -5.31 -16.72
N LYS A 50 -16.38 -5.52 -17.66
CA LYS A 50 -16.64 -5.40 -19.11
C LYS A 50 -17.74 -6.34 -19.60
N LEU A 51 -17.92 -7.50 -18.97
CA LEU A 51 -19.03 -8.41 -19.31
C LEU A 51 -20.42 -7.82 -19.05
N TYR A 52 -20.52 -6.81 -18.18
CA TYR A 52 -21.77 -6.13 -17.87
C TYR A 52 -21.95 -4.81 -18.65
N GLU A 53 -20.93 -4.35 -19.38
CA GLU A 53 -20.98 -3.11 -20.18
C GLU A 53 -22.19 -3.05 -21.14
N PRO A 54 -22.58 -4.13 -21.85
CA PRO A 54 -23.79 -4.12 -22.69
C PRO A 54 -25.09 -3.93 -21.89
N VAL A 55 -25.13 -4.43 -20.65
CA VAL A 55 -26.30 -4.33 -19.75
C VAL A 55 -26.40 -2.93 -19.14
N PHE A 56 -25.26 -2.29 -18.88
CA PHE A 56 -25.20 -0.93 -18.35
C PHE A 56 -25.55 0.13 -19.38
N LEU A 57 -25.14 -0.05 -20.65
CA LEU A 57 -25.59 0.81 -21.75
C LEU A 57 -27.12 0.81 -21.85
N GLY A 58 -27.78 -0.34 -21.70
CA GLY A 58 -29.25 -0.43 -21.70
C GLY A 58 -29.93 0.35 -20.56
N HIS A 59 -29.34 0.39 -19.36
CA HIS A 59 -29.89 1.10 -18.20
C HIS A 59 -29.57 2.61 -18.18
N LEU A 60 -28.43 3.04 -18.72
CA LEU A 60 -28.08 4.45 -18.93
C LEU A 60 -29.12 5.19 -19.80
N PHE A 61 -29.79 4.47 -20.71
CA PHE A 61 -30.88 5.02 -21.53
C PHE A 61 -32.29 4.83 -20.94
N SER A 62 -32.43 4.16 -19.80
CA SER A 62 -33.74 3.73 -19.25
C SER A 62 -34.14 4.40 -17.94
N GLY A 63 -33.43 5.43 -17.48
CA GLY A 63 -33.89 6.35 -16.43
C GLY A 63 -34.35 5.71 -15.10
N GLY A 64 -33.86 4.50 -14.77
CA GLY A 64 -34.30 3.74 -13.59
C GLY A 64 -33.42 4.00 -12.36
N GLU A 65 -34.05 3.99 -11.19
CA GLU A 65 -33.56 4.35 -9.85
C GLU A 65 -32.34 3.57 -9.30
N ALA A 66 -31.71 2.69 -10.08
CA ALA A 66 -30.53 1.96 -9.63
C ALA A 66 -29.25 2.76 -9.93
N GLY A 67 -28.64 3.31 -8.88
CA GLY A 67 -27.41 4.11 -8.94
C GLY A 67 -26.20 3.33 -9.47
N TYR A 68 -26.06 3.29 -10.79
CA TYR A 68 -24.89 2.78 -11.49
C TYR A 68 -23.63 3.51 -11.00
N GLN A 69 -22.63 2.72 -10.60
CA GLN A 69 -21.31 3.25 -10.24
C GLN A 69 -20.34 3.11 -11.42
N ASP A 70 -19.43 4.06 -11.56
CA ASP A 70 -18.35 4.00 -12.51
C ASP A 70 -17.33 2.92 -12.13
N PHE A 71 -16.56 2.45 -13.12
CA PHE A 71 -15.59 1.37 -12.90
C PHE A 71 -14.57 1.68 -11.76
N PRO A 72 -13.99 2.89 -11.66
CA PRO A 72 -13.11 3.23 -10.54
C PRO A 72 -13.77 3.09 -9.17
N GLY A 73 -15.03 3.51 -9.01
CA GLY A 73 -15.80 3.35 -7.79
C GLY A 73 -16.00 1.88 -7.41
N VAL A 74 -16.53 1.09 -8.36
CA VAL A 74 -16.79 -0.34 -8.18
C VAL A 74 -15.51 -1.10 -7.83
N LYS A 75 -14.42 -0.82 -8.55
CA LYS A 75 -13.13 -1.46 -8.30
C LYS A 75 -12.67 -1.22 -6.86
N ARG A 76 -12.71 0.03 -6.39
CA ARG A 76 -12.31 0.40 -5.03
C ARG A 76 -13.13 -0.34 -3.98
N GLU A 77 -14.46 -0.33 -4.10
CA GLU A 77 -15.34 -1.01 -3.15
C GLU A 77 -15.11 -2.53 -3.10
N ILE A 78 -14.83 -3.15 -4.25
CA ILE A 78 -14.52 -4.59 -4.30
C ILE A 78 -13.16 -4.90 -3.65
N LEU A 79 -12.15 -4.06 -3.88
CA LEU A 79 -10.86 -4.22 -3.22
C LEU A 79 -10.98 -4.07 -1.69
N GLU A 80 -11.75 -3.09 -1.21
CA GLU A 80 -12.07 -2.93 0.23
C GLU A 80 -12.82 -4.15 0.78
N PHE A 81 -13.78 -4.68 0.00
CA PHE A 81 -14.49 -5.90 0.34
C PHE A 81 -13.54 -7.09 0.48
N PHE A 82 -12.56 -7.27 -0.41
CA PHE A 82 -11.54 -8.31 -0.25
C PHE A 82 -10.59 -8.03 0.92
N ALA A 83 -10.20 -6.77 1.13
CA ALA A 83 -9.29 -6.38 2.20
C ALA A 83 -9.81 -6.78 3.58
N VAL A 84 -11.11 -6.59 3.86
CA VAL A 84 -11.75 -7.01 5.11
C VAL A 84 -11.59 -8.52 5.35
N ARG A 85 -11.71 -9.33 4.29
CA ARG A 85 -11.60 -10.80 4.39
C ARG A 85 -10.16 -11.24 4.57
N LEU A 86 -9.24 -10.65 3.81
CA LEU A 86 -7.82 -10.93 3.93
C LEU A 86 -7.29 -10.53 5.30
N ARG A 87 -7.73 -9.39 5.85
CA ARG A 87 -7.45 -9.01 7.23
C ARG A 87 -7.84 -10.12 8.21
N GLN A 88 -9.06 -10.64 8.11
CA GLN A 88 -9.51 -11.70 9.01
C GLN A 88 -8.62 -12.95 8.87
N VAL A 89 -8.29 -13.36 7.64
CA VAL A 89 -7.36 -14.48 7.39
C VAL A 89 -6.01 -14.26 8.07
N LEU A 90 -5.45 -13.05 7.99
CA LEU A 90 -4.18 -12.71 8.63
C LEU A 90 -4.27 -12.75 10.15
N LEU A 91 -5.34 -12.20 10.73
CA LEU A 91 -5.58 -12.21 12.17
C LEU A 91 -5.74 -13.65 12.69
N ASP A 92 -6.46 -14.50 11.96
CA ASP A 92 -6.64 -15.92 12.30
C ASP A 92 -5.30 -16.69 12.25
N GLN A 93 -4.34 -16.22 11.45
CA GLN A 93 -2.96 -16.74 11.40
C GLN A 93 -2.05 -16.16 12.50
N GLY A 94 -2.57 -15.31 13.39
CA GLY A 94 -1.80 -14.69 14.47
C GLY A 94 -0.98 -13.47 14.06
N ILE A 95 -1.18 -12.95 12.84
CA ILE A 95 -0.55 -11.69 12.43
C ILE A 95 -1.19 -10.54 13.22
N ARG A 96 -0.36 -9.63 13.75
CA ARG A 96 -0.83 -8.44 14.45
C ARG A 96 -1.66 -7.55 13.52
N TYR A 97 -2.70 -6.93 14.07
CA TYR A 97 -3.63 -6.08 13.31
C TYR A 97 -2.93 -4.98 12.51
N ASP A 98 -1.96 -4.30 13.13
CA ASP A 98 -1.22 -3.21 12.51
C ASP A 98 -0.34 -3.65 11.34
N ILE A 99 0.28 -4.82 11.44
CA ILE A 99 1.04 -5.46 10.35
C ILE A 99 0.10 -5.91 9.23
N ALA A 100 -1.08 -6.43 9.57
CA ALA A 100 -2.09 -6.79 8.58
C ALA A 100 -2.55 -5.56 7.78
N GLU A 101 -2.84 -4.44 8.44
CA GLU A 101 -3.19 -3.18 7.79
C GLU A 101 -2.07 -2.65 6.89
N ALA A 102 -0.82 -2.72 7.34
CA ALA A 102 0.34 -2.32 6.55
C ALA A 102 0.47 -3.15 5.25
N ALA A 103 0.26 -4.46 5.35
CA ALA A 103 0.39 -5.40 4.23
C ALA A 103 -0.76 -5.28 3.21
N LEU A 104 -1.95 -4.90 3.66
CA LEU A 104 -3.13 -4.72 2.82
C LEU A 104 -3.06 -3.48 1.93
N PHE A 105 -2.13 -2.55 2.20
CA PHE A 105 -2.03 -1.33 1.40
C PHE A 105 -1.71 -1.64 -0.06
N GLY A 106 -2.51 -1.08 -0.97
CA GLY A 106 -2.28 -1.13 -2.42
C GLY A 106 -2.25 -2.54 -3.02
N PHE A 107 -2.83 -3.53 -2.34
CA PHE A 107 -2.76 -4.92 -2.81
C PHE A 107 -3.53 -5.13 -4.12
N ASN A 108 -2.96 -5.99 -4.97
CA ASN A 108 -3.60 -6.46 -6.20
C ASN A 108 -3.69 -8.00 -6.24
N ALA A 109 -2.89 -8.72 -5.46
CA ALA A 109 -2.90 -10.18 -5.41
C ALA A 109 -3.09 -10.68 -3.97
N ILE A 110 -3.95 -11.68 -3.80
CA ILE A 110 -4.29 -12.25 -2.49
C ILE A 110 -3.07 -12.94 -1.86
N LEU A 111 -2.29 -13.68 -2.64
CA LEU A 111 -1.11 -14.40 -2.15
C LEU A 111 -0.03 -13.43 -1.65
N ASP A 112 0.16 -12.31 -2.35
CA ASP A 112 1.15 -11.30 -1.99
C ASP A 112 0.87 -10.69 -0.63
N VAL A 113 -0.41 -10.44 -0.31
CA VAL A 113 -0.80 -9.93 1.02
C VAL A 113 -0.34 -10.87 2.12
N ILE A 114 -0.53 -12.19 1.96
CA ILE A 114 -0.10 -13.18 2.95
C ILE A 114 1.42 -13.21 3.08
N LYS A 115 2.14 -13.30 1.95
CA LYS A 115 3.62 -13.34 1.94
C LYS A 115 4.21 -12.07 2.56
N LYS A 116 3.69 -10.91 2.19
CA LYS A 116 4.09 -9.60 2.70
C LYS A 116 3.82 -9.49 4.20
N ALA A 117 2.64 -9.86 4.66
CA ALA A 117 2.30 -9.79 6.08
C ALA A 117 3.19 -10.71 6.94
N LEU A 118 3.48 -11.93 6.47
CA LEU A 118 4.41 -12.84 7.13
C LEU A 118 5.83 -12.27 7.19
N ALA A 119 6.33 -11.70 6.09
CA ALA A 119 7.63 -11.04 6.05
C ALA A 119 7.70 -9.87 7.04
N LEU A 120 6.73 -8.94 6.99
CA LEU A 120 6.70 -7.81 7.93
C LEU A 120 6.62 -8.30 9.39
N SER A 121 5.87 -9.36 9.65
CA SER A 121 5.76 -9.95 10.98
C SER A 121 7.06 -10.57 11.48
N SER A 122 7.86 -11.20 10.61
CA SER A 122 9.14 -11.78 11.03
C SER A 122 10.20 -10.70 11.31
N MET A 123 10.11 -9.54 10.64
CA MET A 123 11.08 -8.45 10.79
C MET A 123 10.72 -7.44 11.87
N ALA A 124 9.49 -7.45 12.39
CA ALA A 124 9.02 -6.45 13.36
C ALA A 124 9.81 -6.41 14.67
N GLY A 125 10.57 -7.46 15.00
CA GLY A 125 11.46 -7.52 16.17
C GLY A 125 12.90 -7.08 15.90
N GLU A 126 13.26 -6.80 14.64
CA GLU A 126 14.61 -6.43 14.25
C GLU A 126 14.91 -4.97 14.59
N GLY A 127 16.13 -4.68 15.06
CA GLY A 127 16.51 -3.34 15.51
C GLY A 127 16.38 -2.26 14.42
N TRP A 128 16.71 -2.61 13.18
CA TRP A 128 16.64 -1.71 12.03
C TRP A 128 15.20 -1.38 11.60
N PHE A 129 14.22 -2.24 11.94
CA PHE A 129 12.84 -2.11 11.44
C PHE A 129 12.16 -0.85 11.97
N SER A 130 12.47 -0.46 13.21
CA SER A 130 11.97 0.78 13.82
C SER A 130 12.38 2.03 13.03
N GLY A 131 13.58 2.04 12.44
CA GLY A 131 14.07 3.12 11.58
C GLY A 131 13.23 3.26 10.32
N VAL A 132 12.89 2.15 9.67
CA VAL A 132 12.03 2.14 8.47
C VAL A 132 10.65 2.72 8.77
N VAL A 133 10.03 2.33 9.90
CA VAL A 133 8.73 2.89 10.32
C VAL A 133 8.83 4.39 10.59
N ALA A 134 9.87 4.84 11.30
CA ALA A 134 10.08 6.25 11.60
C ALA A 134 10.32 7.09 10.32
N SER A 135 11.11 6.58 9.37
CA SER A 135 11.32 7.23 8.08
C SER A 135 10.01 7.35 7.30
N ALA A 136 9.20 6.30 7.23
CA ALA A 136 7.91 6.33 6.55
C ALA A 136 6.94 7.38 7.12
N ASP A 137 6.86 7.46 8.46
CA ASP A 137 6.06 8.46 9.15
C ASP A 137 6.52 9.89 8.82
N ARG A 138 7.83 10.14 8.90
CA ARG A 138 8.42 11.46 8.62
C ARG A 138 8.19 11.87 7.17
N LEU A 139 8.43 10.97 6.22
CA LEU A 139 8.22 11.20 4.80
C LEU A 139 6.77 11.60 4.52
N SER A 140 5.80 10.84 5.03
CA SER A 140 4.38 11.06 4.72
C SER A 140 3.82 12.41 5.18
N ARG A 141 4.28 12.90 6.34
CA ARG A 141 3.84 14.20 6.88
C ARG A 141 4.24 15.36 6.00
N ILE A 142 5.41 15.28 5.36
CA ILE A 142 5.98 16.38 4.59
C ILE A 142 5.64 16.23 3.10
N ALA A 143 5.68 15.00 2.58
CA ALA A 143 5.32 14.67 1.19
C ALA A 143 3.86 15.00 0.84
N ALA A 144 2.97 15.13 1.83
CA ALA A 144 1.60 15.59 1.63
C ALA A 144 1.51 16.99 0.97
N ASN A 145 2.56 17.81 1.08
CA ASN A 145 2.63 19.13 0.44
C ASN A 145 3.17 19.11 -1.00
N ALA A 146 3.57 17.94 -1.51
CA ALA A 146 4.15 17.82 -2.84
C ALA A 146 3.08 17.94 -3.93
N SER A 147 3.36 18.76 -4.95
CA SER A 147 2.51 18.90 -6.14
C SER A 147 2.91 17.98 -7.30
N ARG A 148 4.09 17.35 -7.21
CA ARG A 148 4.63 16.43 -8.22
C ARG A 148 5.52 15.38 -7.57
N GLU A 149 5.72 14.27 -8.27
CA GLU A 149 6.64 13.20 -7.85
C GLU A 149 7.99 13.31 -8.57
N GLN A 150 8.04 13.96 -9.73
CA GLN A 150 9.24 14.01 -10.56
C GLN A 150 10.32 14.93 -9.98
N VAL A 151 11.46 14.34 -9.65
CA VAL A 151 12.69 15.05 -9.26
C VAL A 151 13.40 15.57 -10.51
N MET A 152 13.81 16.83 -10.46
CA MET A 152 14.62 17.49 -11.47
C MET A 152 16.08 17.52 -10.98
N GLU A 153 16.95 16.72 -11.60
CA GLU A 153 18.34 16.54 -11.12
C GLU A 153 19.15 17.83 -11.12
N HIS A 154 18.89 18.71 -12.09
CA HIS A 154 19.54 20.02 -12.19
C HIS A 154 19.13 21.00 -11.07
N ASP A 155 18.06 20.70 -10.34
CA ASP A 155 17.57 21.49 -9.21
C ASP A 155 18.01 20.91 -7.86
N LEU A 156 18.78 19.81 -7.83
CA LEU A 156 19.40 19.30 -6.61
C LEU A 156 20.55 20.23 -6.23
N ALA A 157 20.49 20.84 -5.04
CA ALA A 157 21.45 21.85 -4.63
C ALA A 157 22.49 21.28 -3.65
N ASP A 158 22.00 20.83 -2.50
CA ASP A 158 22.84 20.43 -1.37
C ASP A 158 23.47 19.05 -1.58
N LYS A 159 24.55 18.79 -0.84
CA LYS A 159 25.26 17.51 -0.90
C LYS A 159 24.35 16.37 -0.45
N GLU A 160 23.70 16.52 0.68
CA GLU A 160 22.83 15.52 1.31
C GLU A 160 21.59 15.24 0.43
N GLU A 161 21.07 16.25 -0.27
CA GLU A 161 20.00 16.10 -1.25
C GLU A 161 20.44 15.23 -2.44
N LYS A 162 21.64 15.49 -3.00
CA LYS A 162 22.20 14.72 -4.12
C LYS A 162 22.52 13.28 -3.72
N GLU A 163 23.11 13.09 -2.54
CA GLU A 163 23.45 11.77 -2.01
C GLU A 163 22.18 10.94 -1.77
N LEU A 164 21.15 11.53 -1.16
CA LEU A 164 19.87 10.86 -0.93
C LEU A 164 19.19 10.48 -2.25
N TYR A 165 19.16 11.37 -3.25
CA TYR A 165 18.57 11.06 -4.55
C TYR A 165 19.33 9.96 -5.29
N GLY A 166 20.66 10.00 -5.29
CA GLY A 166 21.48 8.96 -5.92
C GLY A 166 21.26 7.59 -5.28
N LEU A 167 21.20 7.53 -3.95
CA LEU A 167 20.89 6.28 -3.24
C LEU A 167 19.46 5.82 -3.49
N TYR A 168 18.49 6.74 -3.50
CA TYR A 168 17.09 6.44 -3.81
C TYR A 168 16.96 5.73 -5.16
N LEU A 169 17.63 6.21 -6.23
CA LEU A 169 17.56 5.57 -7.55
C LEU A 169 18.02 4.10 -7.51
N LYS A 170 19.12 3.83 -6.80
CA LYS A 170 19.64 2.47 -6.62
C LYS A 170 18.67 1.60 -5.83
N ILE A 171 18.23 2.06 -4.66
CA ILE A 171 17.34 1.29 -3.79
C ILE A 171 15.98 1.07 -4.45
N ASN A 172 15.45 2.05 -5.19
CA ASN A 172 14.21 1.91 -5.95
C ASN A 172 14.28 0.77 -6.97
N TRP A 173 15.40 0.62 -7.68
CA TRP A 173 15.61 -0.50 -8.59
C TRP A 173 15.75 -1.83 -7.83
N GLU A 174 16.55 -1.88 -6.76
CA GLU A 174 16.77 -3.10 -5.96
C GLU A 174 15.45 -3.59 -5.34
N VAL A 175 14.67 -2.70 -4.73
CA VAL A 175 13.34 -2.99 -4.18
C VAL A 175 12.40 -3.51 -5.27
N GLY A 176 12.37 -2.87 -6.43
CA GLY A 176 11.54 -3.32 -7.57
C GLY A 176 11.87 -4.75 -8.01
N GLU A 177 13.15 -5.11 -8.07
CA GLU A 177 13.58 -6.47 -8.41
C GLU A 177 13.24 -7.50 -7.33
N LYS A 178 13.31 -7.11 -6.05
CA LYS A 178 12.89 -7.97 -4.93
C LYS A 178 11.38 -8.20 -4.91
N ILE A 179 10.58 -7.16 -5.15
CA ILE A 179 9.12 -7.26 -5.23
C ILE A 179 8.69 -8.21 -6.35
N LYS A 180 9.28 -8.11 -7.55
CA LYS A 180 8.97 -9.03 -8.68
C LYS A 180 9.24 -10.50 -8.34
N LYS A 181 10.19 -10.77 -7.44
CA LYS A 181 10.54 -12.11 -6.96
C LYS A 181 9.81 -12.49 -5.67
N GLU A 182 8.89 -11.63 -5.21
CA GLU A 182 8.13 -11.78 -3.96
C GLU A 182 9.02 -11.86 -2.70
N PHE A 183 10.23 -11.30 -2.77
CA PHE A 183 11.21 -11.22 -1.68
C PHE A 183 10.94 -10.00 -0.80
N TRP A 184 9.79 -10.00 -0.13
CA TRP A 184 9.28 -8.88 0.65
C TRP A 184 10.16 -8.51 1.85
N ALA A 185 10.80 -9.49 2.48
CA ALA A 185 11.68 -9.23 3.62
C ALA A 185 12.94 -8.47 3.18
N GLU A 186 13.56 -8.93 2.10
CA GLU A 186 14.70 -8.30 1.49
C GLU A 186 14.36 -6.92 0.93
N ALA A 187 13.17 -6.74 0.34
CA ALA A 187 12.71 -5.43 -0.10
C ALA A 187 12.63 -4.43 1.08
N ALA A 188 12.11 -4.83 2.23
CA ALA A 188 12.07 -3.97 3.41
C ALA A 188 13.46 -3.68 3.98
N LEU A 189 14.36 -4.67 3.95
CA LEU A 189 15.76 -4.50 4.38
C LEU A 189 16.51 -3.50 3.48
N GLU A 190 16.21 -3.48 2.18
CA GLU A 190 16.75 -2.48 1.26
C GLU A 190 16.29 -1.06 1.62
N LEU A 191 15.04 -0.88 2.04
CA LEU A 191 14.53 0.42 2.52
C LEU A 191 15.27 0.91 3.77
N ALA A 192 15.70 0.00 4.65
CA ALA A 192 16.43 0.36 5.87
C ALA A 192 17.71 1.14 5.59
N LYS A 193 18.35 0.92 4.43
CA LYS A 193 19.55 1.66 4.00
C LYS A 193 19.30 3.15 3.74
N LEU A 194 18.04 3.56 3.58
CA LEU A 194 17.65 4.96 3.42
C LEU A 194 17.44 5.68 4.76
N THR A 195 17.44 4.99 5.89
CA THR A 195 17.14 5.58 7.21
C THR A 195 18.10 6.73 7.53
N ASP A 196 19.42 6.46 7.60
CA ASP A 196 20.41 7.47 7.97
C ASP A 196 20.52 8.59 6.91
N PRO A 197 20.50 8.30 5.58
CA PRO A 197 20.52 9.35 4.56
C PRO A 197 19.29 10.26 4.59
N ILE A 198 18.11 9.73 4.94
CA ILE A 198 16.91 10.55 5.14
C ILE A 198 17.08 11.46 6.35
N GLU A 199 17.63 10.94 7.46
CA GLU A 199 17.90 11.74 8.66
C GLU A 199 18.89 12.87 8.35
N ALA A 200 20.03 12.55 7.74
CA ALA A 200 21.03 13.53 7.32
C ALA A 200 20.45 14.59 6.38
N PHE A 201 19.59 14.20 5.42
CA PHE A 201 18.89 15.15 4.55
C PHE A 201 18.05 16.13 5.36
N PHE A 202 17.23 15.67 6.30
CA PHE A 202 16.38 16.58 7.04
C PHE A 202 17.13 17.45 8.05
N ASP A 203 18.29 17.00 8.53
CA ASP A 203 19.13 17.79 9.43
C ASP A 203 19.88 18.90 8.69
N ALA A 204 20.30 18.64 7.44
CA ALA A 204 21.05 19.60 6.63
C ALA A 204 20.18 20.46 5.71
N VAL A 205 19.02 19.98 5.26
CA VAL A 205 18.25 20.57 4.16
C VAL A 205 16.91 21.11 4.64
N LEU A 206 16.73 22.43 4.53
CA LEU A 206 15.43 23.08 4.79
C LEU A 206 14.45 22.82 3.63
N VAL A 207 13.53 21.88 3.82
CA VAL A 207 12.54 21.51 2.77
C VAL A 207 11.62 22.68 2.39
N MET A 208 11.11 23.40 3.39
CA MET A 208 10.25 24.57 3.20
C MET A 208 11.09 25.81 2.88
N HIS A 209 11.78 25.76 1.74
CA HIS A 209 12.69 26.80 1.27
C HIS A 209 11.94 27.96 0.59
N GLU A 210 12.47 29.18 0.67
CA GLU A 210 11.89 30.37 0.03
C GLU A 210 11.91 30.28 -1.50
N GLY A 211 13.02 29.75 -2.04
CA GLY A 211 13.16 29.45 -3.47
C GLY A 211 12.20 28.33 -3.92
N GLU A 212 11.14 28.71 -4.64
CA GLU A 212 10.06 27.80 -5.04
C GLU A 212 10.55 26.58 -5.81
N ARG A 213 11.51 26.77 -6.72
CA ARG A 213 12.10 25.68 -7.50
C ARG A 213 12.72 24.59 -6.61
N LEU A 214 13.54 24.99 -5.63
CA LEU A 214 14.19 24.06 -4.70
C LEU A 214 13.16 23.40 -3.78
N LYS A 215 12.21 24.17 -3.25
CA LYS A 215 11.11 23.65 -2.42
C LYS A 215 10.32 22.55 -3.16
N LEU A 216 9.91 22.82 -4.39
CA LEU A 216 9.17 21.86 -5.21
C LEU A 216 10.00 20.62 -5.54
N ASN A 217 11.30 20.76 -5.77
CA ASN A 217 12.18 19.64 -6.06
C ASN A 217 12.39 18.73 -4.83
N ARG A 218 12.65 19.33 -3.67
CA ARG A 218 12.80 18.61 -2.40
C ARG A 218 11.51 17.88 -2.02
N LEU A 219 10.35 18.51 -2.17
CA LEU A 219 9.05 17.85 -1.96
C LEU A 219 8.82 16.69 -2.93
N ALA A 220 9.24 16.82 -4.19
CA ALA A 220 9.16 15.73 -5.16
C ALA A 220 10.05 14.52 -4.78
N LEU A 221 11.25 14.78 -4.24
CA LEU A 221 12.13 13.74 -3.73
C LEU A 221 11.48 12.99 -2.55
N LEU A 222 10.93 13.73 -1.59
CA LEU A 222 10.22 13.12 -0.45
C LEU A 222 8.99 12.31 -0.88
N LYS A 223 8.27 12.80 -1.90
CA LYS A 223 7.11 12.08 -2.44
C LYS A 223 7.51 10.79 -3.16
N SER A 224 8.61 10.82 -3.91
CA SER A 224 9.21 9.64 -4.55
C SER A 224 9.63 8.59 -3.51
N LEU A 225 10.27 9.02 -2.42
CA LEU A 225 10.62 8.15 -1.29
C LEU A 225 9.38 7.57 -0.61
N GLU A 226 8.35 8.39 -0.32
CA GLU A 226 7.10 7.90 0.25
C GLU A 226 6.48 6.79 -0.62
N LYS A 227 6.43 7.01 -1.94
CA LYS A 227 5.89 6.03 -2.90
C LYS A 227 6.70 4.73 -2.90
N LEU A 228 8.02 4.82 -2.82
CA LEU A 228 8.89 3.65 -2.72
C LEU A 228 8.57 2.83 -1.46
N TYR A 229 8.41 3.47 -0.30
CA TYR A 229 8.02 2.77 0.93
C TYR A 229 6.64 2.11 0.78
N LEU A 230 5.66 2.85 0.24
CA LEU A 230 4.31 2.34 0.00
C LEU A 230 4.24 1.20 -1.03
N SER A 231 5.24 1.06 -1.91
CA SER A 231 5.34 -0.08 -2.83
C SER A 231 5.59 -1.40 -2.10
N VAL A 232 6.23 -1.34 -0.93
CA VAL A 232 6.44 -2.50 -0.05
C VAL A 232 5.24 -2.64 0.89
N ALA A 233 4.96 -1.63 1.71
CA ALA A 233 3.86 -1.65 2.69
C ALA A 233 3.55 -0.24 3.22
N ASP A 234 2.37 -0.06 3.84
CA ASP A 234 2.09 1.15 4.62
C ASP A 234 2.67 1.01 6.04
N PHE A 235 3.98 1.22 6.17
CA PHE A 235 4.71 1.10 7.44
C PHE A 235 4.18 2.02 8.56
N ARG A 236 3.49 3.11 8.21
CA ARG A 236 2.88 4.06 9.18
C ARG A 236 1.76 3.42 10.00
N LYS A 237 1.21 2.30 9.52
CA LYS A 237 0.21 1.53 10.25
C LYS A 237 0.83 0.75 11.40
N ILE A 238 2.13 0.44 11.33
CA ILE A 238 2.81 -0.47 12.26
C ILE A 238 3.20 0.26 13.53
N VAL A 239 2.78 -0.28 14.67
CA VAL A 239 3.13 0.25 15.99
C VAL A 239 4.43 -0.40 16.46
N ILE A 240 5.50 0.38 16.55
CA ILE A 240 6.74 -0.06 17.21
C ILE A 240 6.50 -0.04 18.72
N GLY A 241 6.49 -1.22 19.33
CA GLY A 241 6.42 -1.34 20.80
C GLY A 241 7.64 -0.68 21.42
N GLY A 242 7.42 0.32 22.28
CA GLY A 242 8.50 0.99 23.00
C GLY A 242 9.25 0.00 23.88
N GLY A 243 10.45 -0.37 23.46
CA GLY A 243 11.47 -0.93 24.35
C GLY A 243 11.94 0.16 25.32
N LYS A 244 11.10 0.52 26.29
CA LYS A 244 11.51 1.20 27.51
C LYS A 244 11.13 0.32 28.70
N ASP A 245 12.18 -0.06 29.42
CA ASP A 245 12.18 -0.41 30.85
C ASP A 245 11.62 -1.79 31.28
N ALA A 246 12.42 -2.83 31.01
CA ALA A 246 12.54 -4.00 31.89
C ALA A 246 13.92 -4.04 32.59
N LYS A 247 14.46 -2.87 32.93
CA LYS A 247 15.56 -2.71 33.90
C LYS A 247 15.11 -1.79 35.02
N GLY A 248 14.98 -2.36 36.21
CA GLY A 248 15.00 -1.60 37.46
C GLY A 248 13.64 -1.33 38.08
N LYS A 249 13.13 -2.31 38.84
CA LYS A 249 12.78 -2.06 40.24
C LYS A 249 13.36 -3.19 41.08
N ASN A 250 14.33 -2.81 41.91
CA ASN A 250 14.70 -3.52 43.14
C ASN A 250 13.46 -3.70 44.01
#